data_AF-A0AAE0QZC0-F1
#
_entry.id   AF-A0AAE0QZC0-F1
#
_cell.length_a   1.000
_cell.length_b   1.000
_cell.length_c   1.000
_cell.angle_alpha   90.00
_cell.angle_beta   90.00
_cell.angle_gamma   90.00
#
_symmetry.space_group_name_H-M   'P 1'
#
loop_
_entity.id
_entity.type
_entity.pdbx_description
1 polymer ?
#
loop_
_entity_poly.entity_id
_entity_poly.type
_entity_poly.pdbx_seq_one_letter_code
_entity_poly.pdbx_strand_id
1 'polypeptide(L)'
;MEKQSTVTRIVVRKLETETHLDAFPNRLTPMDHTLGLVDAGFEFNSAFPPVLRPHRHVDVVLSFSYSWDKDHLKILKKTQQYCAVRQLPFPNIDFSKFEGEPPREVYVFEDEENPDAPIVVHFPLVNISFKEYKAPGVKRQGKKELKAGEVDVSTASSPYVTSNLTYKTEDFQKLVDLTCYNVSNNLDSTVCALERALNRKGLAGKEK
;
A
#
# COMPACT_ATOMS: atom_id res chain seq x y z
N MET A 1 -45.45 11.04 -59.55
CA MET A 1 -43.97 11.04 -59.34
C MET A 1 -43.72 10.90 -57.86
N GLU A 2 -43.38 9.67 -57.46
CA GLU A 2 -43.03 9.26 -56.10
C GLU A 2 -41.74 9.97 -55.66
N LYS A 3 -41.78 10.67 -54.51
CA LYS A 3 -40.57 11.18 -53.87
C LYS A 3 -39.96 10.06 -53.04
N GLN A 4 -38.90 9.43 -53.55
CA GLN A 4 -38.07 8.51 -52.80
C GLN A 4 -37.43 9.24 -51.62
N SER A 5 -37.75 8.79 -50.40
CA SER A 5 -37.12 9.25 -49.16
C SER A 5 -35.77 8.54 -49.00
N THR A 6 -34.68 9.29 -49.10
CA THR A 6 -33.33 8.78 -48.86
C THR A 6 -33.12 8.64 -47.34
N VAL A 7 -33.25 7.43 -46.82
CA VAL A 7 -32.88 7.09 -45.45
C VAL A 7 -31.36 7.10 -45.34
N THR A 8 -30.80 8.13 -44.72
CA THR A 8 -29.38 8.14 -44.34
C THR A 8 -29.20 7.20 -43.16
N ARG A 9 -28.61 6.02 -43.41
CA ARG A 9 -28.16 5.09 -42.36
C ARG A 9 -27.01 5.75 -41.59
N ILE A 10 -27.30 6.29 -40.41
CA ILE A 10 -26.26 6.61 -39.43
C ILE A 10 -25.73 5.27 -38.91
N VAL A 11 -24.58 4.85 -39.44
CA VAL A 11 -23.81 3.76 -38.82
C VAL A 11 -23.18 4.36 -37.57
N VAL A 12 -23.81 4.14 -36.42
CA VAL A 12 -23.17 4.37 -35.12
C VAL A 12 -22.05 3.34 -35.03
N ARG A 13 -20.85 3.73 -35.47
CA ARG A 13 -19.63 3.00 -35.10
C ARG A 13 -19.51 3.11 -33.58
N LYS A 14 -19.69 1.98 -32.91
CA LYS A 14 -19.38 1.79 -31.50
C LYS A 14 -17.89 2.09 -31.32
N LEU A 15 -17.56 3.32 -30.91
CA LEU A 15 -16.22 3.68 -30.44
C LEU A 15 -16.18 3.37 -28.95
N GLU A 16 -15.82 2.12 -28.64
CA GLU A 16 -15.41 1.73 -27.29
C GLU A 16 -13.99 2.25 -27.05
N THR A 17 -13.88 3.53 -26.73
CA THR A 17 -12.73 4.10 -26.03
C THR A 17 -13.28 5.16 -25.09
N GLU A 18 -13.39 4.85 -23.80
CA GLU A 18 -13.64 5.87 -22.79
C GLU A 18 -12.49 6.89 -22.88
N THR A 19 -12.76 8.04 -23.48
CA THR A 19 -11.80 9.16 -23.51
C THR A 19 -11.60 9.68 -22.10
N HIS A 20 -10.35 9.63 -21.61
CA HIS A 20 -9.95 10.17 -20.31
C HIS A 20 -10.43 11.62 -20.13
N LEU A 21 -10.88 11.99 -18.93
CA LEU A 21 -11.44 13.33 -18.67
C LEU A 21 -10.46 14.46 -19.02
N ASP A 22 -9.16 14.21 -18.86
CA ASP A 22 -8.10 15.17 -19.21
C ASP A 22 -8.01 15.49 -20.71
N ALA A 23 -8.69 14.74 -21.58
CA ALA A 23 -8.78 15.06 -23.01
C ALA A 23 -9.63 16.31 -23.29
N PHE A 24 -10.41 16.79 -22.31
CA PHE A 24 -11.34 17.91 -22.47
C PHE A 24 -10.90 19.11 -21.62
N PRO A 25 -10.06 20.03 -22.15
CA PRO A 25 -9.46 21.10 -21.35
C PRO A 25 -10.48 22.06 -20.73
N ASN A 26 -11.65 22.22 -21.36
CA ASN A 26 -12.76 23.04 -20.86
C ASN A 26 -13.59 22.36 -19.75
N ARG A 27 -13.22 21.16 -19.32
CA ARG A 27 -13.83 20.41 -18.21
C ARG A 27 -12.82 20.07 -17.10
N LEU A 28 -11.66 20.70 -17.12
CA LEU A 28 -10.63 20.53 -16.10
C LEU A 28 -10.84 21.47 -14.92
N THR A 29 -10.23 21.12 -13.79
CA THR A 29 -10.30 21.84 -12.52
C THR A 29 -10.09 23.36 -12.59
N PRO A 30 -9.23 23.94 -13.47
CA PRO A 30 -9.14 25.40 -13.59
C PRO A 30 -10.44 26.10 -14.00
N MET A 31 -11.42 25.37 -14.54
CA MET A 31 -12.74 25.90 -14.88
C MET A 31 -13.74 25.88 -13.71
N ASP A 32 -13.42 25.18 -12.62
CA ASP A 32 -14.29 25.03 -11.47
C ASP A 32 -14.04 26.14 -10.42
N HIS A 33 -15.11 26.67 -9.84
CA HIS A 33 -15.02 27.69 -8.78
C HIS A 33 -14.81 27.09 -7.38
N THR A 34 -14.97 25.78 -7.23
CA THR A 34 -14.86 25.07 -5.96
C THR A 34 -14.08 23.77 -6.15
N LEU A 35 -13.43 23.30 -5.08
CA LEU A 35 -12.72 22.02 -5.06
C LEU A 35 -13.43 21.04 -4.12
N GLY A 36 -13.75 19.85 -4.64
CA GLY A 36 -14.25 18.73 -3.84
C GLY A 36 -13.09 17.95 -3.23
N LEU A 37 -12.71 18.30 -2.00
CA LEU A 37 -11.70 17.54 -1.27
C LEU A 37 -12.34 16.31 -0.62
N VAL A 38 -11.75 15.14 -0.86
CA VAL A 38 -12.21 13.84 -0.34
C VAL A 38 -11.06 13.10 0.35
N ASP A 39 -11.40 12.20 1.26
CA ASP A 39 -10.43 11.33 1.93
C ASP A 39 -9.77 10.37 0.91
N ALA A 40 -8.44 10.22 0.96
CA ALA A 40 -7.71 9.30 0.09
C ALA A 40 -8.08 7.82 0.32
N GLY A 41 -8.66 7.50 1.48
CA GLY A 41 -9.20 6.19 1.81
C GLY A 41 -10.33 5.72 0.88
N PHE A 42 -11.00 6.64 0.17
CA PHE A 42 -12.02 6.30 -0.83
C PHE A 42 -11.46 5.61 -2.08
N GLU A 43 -10.18 5.82 -2.41
CA GLU A 43 -9.57 5.31 -3.64
C GLU A 43 -8.74 4.03 -3.35
N PHE A 44 -7.53 4.21 -2.84
CA PHE A 44 -6.73 3.15 -2.25
C PHE A 44 -5.94 3.73 -1.07
N ASN A 45 -6.28 3.26 0.13
CA ASN A 45 -5.80 3.72 1.45
C ASN A 45 -4.27 3.67 1.59
N SER A 46 -3.59 4.59 0.90
CA SER A 46 -2.18 4.49 0.53
C SER A 46 -1.57 5.88 0.35
N ALA A 47 -0.52 6.14 1.11
CA ALA A 47 0.24 7.39 1.02
C ALA A 47 1.39 7.33 -0.01
N PHE A 48 1.42 6.32 -0.89
CA PHE A 48 2.46 6.19 -1.92
C PHE A 48 2.45 7.34 -2.96
N PRO A 49 1.31 7.84 -3.49
CA PRO A 49 1.31 8.89 -4.52
C PRO A 49 2.13 10.15 -4.22
N PRO A 50 2.06 10.77 -3.03
CA PRO A 50 2.95 11.90 -2.73
C PRO A 50 4.40 11.46 -2.65
N VAL A 51 4.71 10.31 -2.03
CA VAL A 51 6.08 9.82 -1.79
C VAL A 51 6.80 9.49 -3.10
N LEU A 52 6.12 8.83 -4.04
CA LEU A 52 6.69 8.35 -5.31
C LEU A 52 6.81 9.43 -6.40
N ARG A 53 6.71 10.71 -6.04
CA ARG A 53 6.97 11.79 -6.99
C ARG A 53 8.44 11.76 -7.43
N PRO A 54 8.76 11.78 -8.74
CA PRO A 54 10.14 11.62 -9.22
C PRO A 54 11.16 12.57 -8.59
N HIS A 55 10.75 13.83 -8.36
CA HIS A 55 11.58 14.87 -7.73
C HIS A 55 12.00 14.58 -6.29
N ARG A 56 11.42 13.57 -5.62
CA ARG A 56 11.79 13.21 -4.25
C ARG A 56 12.95 12.23 -4.17
N HIS A 57 13.28 11.55 -5.27
CA HIS A 57 14.39 10.59 -5.34
C HIS A 57 14.41 9.63 -4.13
N VAL A 58 13.26 9.02 -3.85
CA VAL A 58 13.10 8.13 -2.69
C VAL A 58 13.76 6.79 -2.99
N ASP A 59 14.68 6.36 -2.14
CA ASP A 59 15.38 5.08 -2.28
C ASP A 59 14.73 3.95 -1.50
N VAL A 60 14.13 4.26 -0.35
CA VAL A 60 13.48 3.30 0.54
C VAL A 60 12.14 3.86 1.02
N VAL A 61 11.09 3.03 0.95
CA VAL A 61 9.77 3.33 1.52
C VAL A 61 9.46 2.35 2.63
N LEU A 62 9.30 2.85 3.85
CA LEU A 62 8.72 2.09 4.96
C LEU A 62 7.21 2.26 4.93
N SER A 63 6.49 1.22 4.53
CA SER A 63 5.05 1.22 4.33
C SER A 63 4.36 0.51 5.49
N PHE A 64 3.63 1.26 6.32
CA PHE A 64 2.80 0.72 7.39
C PHE A 64 1.34 0.67 6.94
N SER A 65 0.74 -0.52 6.95
CA SER A 65 -0.65 -0.74 6.52
C SER A 65 -1.53 -1.13 7.70
N TYR A 66 -2.57 -0.34 7.92
CA TYR A 66 -3.63 -0.59 8.91
C TYR A 66 -4.96 -0.94 8.24
N SER A 67 -4.91 -1.51 7.02
CA SER A 67 -6.11 -1.94 6.31
C SER A 67 -6.74 -3.17 6.95
N TRP A 68 -8.09 -3.21 6.92
CA TRP A 68 -8.91 -4.37 7.27
C TRP A 68 -9.09 -5.36 6.12
N ASP A 69 -8.43 -5.13 4.99
CA ASP A 69 -8.45 -6.05 3.86
C ASP A 69 -7.85 -7.41 4.24
N LYS A 70 -8.54 -8.49 3.89
CA LYS A 70 -8.02 -9.87 4.06
C LYS A 70 -6.72 -10.11 3.27
N ASP A 71 -6.59 -9.44 2.13
CA ASP A 71 -5.37 -9.43 1.35
C ASP A 71 -4.47 -8.29 1.84
N HIS A 72 -3.50 -8.64 2.68
CA HIS A 72 -2.56 -7.69 3.28
C HIS A 72 -1.69 -6.96 2.24
N LEU A 73 -1.55 -7.51 1.03
CA LEU A 73 -0.76 -6.90 -0.05
C LEU A 73 -1.62 -6.09 -1.04
N LYS A 74 -2.94 -5.98 -0.83
CA LYS A 74 -3.85 -5.27 -1.73
C LYS A 74 -3.45 -3.81 -1.97
N ILE A 75 -2.95 -3.12 -0.95
CA ILE A 75 -2.45 -1.74 -1.09
C ILE A 75 -1.27 -1.68 -2.06
N LEU A 76 -0.36 -2.66 -2.01
CA LEU A 76 0.78 -2.73 -2.94
C LEU A 76 0.33 -3.11 -4.35
N LYS A 77 -0.64 -4.03 -4.51
CA LYS A 77 -1.25 -4.36 -5.81
C LYS A 77 -1.82 -3.12 -6.50
N LYS A 78 -2.62 -2.33 -5.77
CA LYS A 78 -3.19 -1.08 -6.27
C LYS A 78 -2.11 -0.01 -6.53
N THR A 79 -1.07 0.05 -5.70
CA THR A 79 0.04 0.98 -5.89
C THR A 79 0.86 0.65 -7.14
N GLN A 80 1.16 -0.64 -7.40
CA GLN A 80 1.84 -1.08 -8.62
C GLN A 80 1.02 -0.72 -9.86
N GLN A 81 -0.30 -0.95 -9.86
CA GLN A 81 -1.19 -0.54 -10.94
C GLN A 81 -1.18 0.98 -11.15
N TYR A 82 -1.27 1.76 -10.06
CA TYR A 82 -1.21 3.21 -10.10
C TYR A 82 0.09 3.72 -10.74
N CYS A 83 1.23 3.11 -10.37
CA CYS A 83 2.55 3.48 -10.89
C CYS A 83 2.72 3.07 -12.35
N ALA A 84 2.25 1.89 -12.74
CA ALA A 84 2.31 1.41 -14.12
C ALA A 84 1.56 2.35 -15.09
N VAL A 85 0.33 2.76 -14.73
CA VAL A 85 -0.47 3.70 -15.55
C VAL A 85 0.21 5.07 -15.70
N ARG A 86 0.99 5.49 -14.69
CA ARG A 86 1.66 6.81 -14.64
C ARG A 86 3.14 6.76 -15.00
N GLN A 87 3.65 5.61 -15.40
CA GLN A 87 5.06 5.39 -15.72
C GLN A 87 5.99 5.84 -14.57
N LEU A 88 5.55 5.62 -13.32
CA LEU A 88 6.35 5.88 -12.13
C LEU A 88 7.17 4.64 -11.78
N PRO A 89 8.44 4.80 -11.36
CA PRO A 89 9.25 3.67 -10.93
C PRO A 89 8.70 3.08 -9.63
N PHE A 90 8.45 1.78 -9.64
CA PHE A 90 7.97 1.01 -8.49
C PHE A 90 8.43 -0.44 -8.67
N PRO A 91 8.73 -1.20 -7.61
CA PRO A 91 9.18 -2.57 -7.76
C PRO A 91 8.17 -3.43 -8.52
N ASN A 92 8.65 -4.24 -9.46
CA ASN A 92 7.81 -5.23 -10.12
C ASN A 92 7.56 -6.43 -9.21
N ILE A 93 6.41 -6.43 -8.52
CA ILE A 93 6.04 -7.47 -7.58
C ILE A 93 5.19 -8.54 -8.28
N ASP A 94 5.69 -9.77 -8.27
CA ASP A 94 4.91 -10.95 -8.64
C ASP A 94 4.06 -11.43 -7.45
N PHE A 95 2.80 -10.99 -7.42
CA PHE A 95 1.88 -11.30 -6.34
C PHE A 95 1.43 -12.77 -6.30
N SER A 96 1.60 -13.53 -7.40
CA SER A 96 1.21 -14.95 -7.45
C SER A 96 2.00 -15.79 -6.45
N LYS A 97 3.23 -15.39 -6.14
CA LYS A 97 4.12 -16.03 -5.15
C LYS A 97 3.61 -15.93 -3.72
N PHE A 98 2.61 -15.09 -3.45
CA PHE A 98 2.05 -14.89 -2.11
C PHE A 98 0.61 -15.42 -2.00
N GLU A 99 0.05 -15.97 -3.08
CA GLU A 99 -1.27 -16.57 -3.03
C GLU A 99 -1.23 -17.88 -2.23
N GLY A 100 -2.02 -17.95 -1.16
CA GLY A 100 -2.08 -19.12 -0.28
C GLY A 100 -0.98 -19.19 0.79
N GLU A 101 0.03 -18.33 0.72
CA GLU A 101 1.06 -18.22 1.75
C GLU A 101 0.49 -17.58 3.03
N PRO A 102 0.95 -18.01 4.22
CA PRO A 102 0.59 -17.34 5.46
C PRO A 102 1.13 -15.90 5.47
N PRO A 103 0.43 -14.97 6.15
CA PRO A 103 0.89 -13.60 6.29
C PRO A 103 2.22 -13.54 7.04
N ARG A 104 2.99 -12.47 6.79
CA ARG A 104 4.27 -12.16 7.45
C ARG A 104 4.18 -10.80 8.12
N GLU A 105 5.02 -10.59 9.14
CA GLU A 105 5.10 -9.30 9.85
C GLU A 105 5.80 -8.22 9.03
N VAL A 106 6.63 -8.62 8.06
CA VAL A 106 7.33 -7.74 7.12
C VAL A 106 7.44 -8.39 5.74
N TYR A 107 7.39 -7.57 4.70
CA TYR A 107 7.70 -7.92 3.32
C TYR A 107 8.71 -6.91 2.77
N VAL A 108 9.71 -7.38 2.04
CA VAL A 108 10.69 -6.50 1.38
C VAL A 108 10.60 -6.74 -0.11
N PHE A 109 10.34 -5.69 -0.88
CA PHE A 109 10.26 -5.72 -2.33
C PHE A 109 11.34 -4.83 -2.91
N GLU A 110 12.10 -5.42 -3.82
CA GLU A 110 13.21 -4.78 -4.49
C GLU A 110 13.21 -5.22 -5.95
N ASP A 111 13.57 -4.30 -6.81
CA ASP A 111 13.74 -4.53 -8.24
C ASP A 111 15.20 -4.29 -8.60
N GLU A 112 15.87 -5.33 -9.07
CA GLU A 112 17.27 -5.27 -9.52
C GLU A 112 17.38 -4.80 -10.97
N GLU A 113 16.32 -4.99 -11.76
CA GLU A 113 16.25 -4.57 -13.16
C GLU A 113 15.91 -3.07 -13.28
N ASN A 114 15.28 -2.50 -12.25
CA ASN A 114 14.93 -1.09 -12.17
C ASN A 114 15.56 -0.39 -10.95
N PRO A 115 16.79 0.14 -11.06
CA PRO A 115 17.47 0.85 -9.97
C PRO A 115 16.75 2.12 -9.49
N ASP A 116 15.91 2.73 -10.33
CA ASP A 116 15.13 3.93 -9.99
C ASP A 116 13.91 3.59 -9.12
N ALA A 117 13.52 2.32 -9.01
CA ALA A 117 12.45 1.87 -8.13
C ALA A 117 12.93 1.83 -6.67
N PRO A 118 12.15 2.38 -5.72
CA PRO A 118 12.51 2.33 -4.31
C PRO A 118 12.42 0.90 -3.77
N ILE A 119 13.26 0.57 -2.80
CA ILE A 119 13.06 -0.62 -1.98
C ILE A 119 11.85 -0.38 -1.08
N VAL A 120 10.85 -1.27 -1.11
CA VAL A 120 9.65 -1.15 -0.29
C VAL A 120 9.70 -2.16 0.85
N VAL A 121 9.76 -1.67 2.09
CA VAL A 121 9.62 -2.47 3.31
C VAL A 121 8.20 -2.28 3.83
N HIS A 122 7.37 -3.32 3.71
CA HIS A 122 5.95 -3.27 4.02
C HIS A 122 5.61 -4.05 5.28
N PHE A 123 4.92 -3.37 6.21
CA PHE A 123 4.45 -3.89 7.48
C PHE A 123 2.92 -3.90 7.49
N PRO A 124 2.27 -5.07 7.30
CA PRO A 124 0.84 -5.18 7.51
C PRO A 124 0.50 -5.28 9.00
N LEU A 125 -0.71 -4.84 9.35
CA LEU A 125 -1.26 -5.05 10.69
C LEU A 125 -1.65 -6.52 10.90
N VAL A 126 -0.73 -7.30 11.47
CA VAL A 126 -0.93 -8.72 11.76
C VAL A 126 -0.45 -9.06 13.17
N ASN A 127 -1.10 -10.02 13.81
CA ASN A 127 -0.68 -10.55 15.10
C ASN A 127 -0.25 -12.03 14.95
N ILE A 128 1.04 -12.24 14.70
CA ILE A 128 1.63 -13.55 14.41
C ILE A 128 2.51 -13.98 15.58
N SER A 129 3.79 -13.59 15.60
CA SER A 129 4.73 -14.03 16.63
C SER A 129 4.53 -13.29 17.95
N PHE A 130 3.95 -12.09 17.93
CA PHE A 130 3.62 -11.32 19.14
C PHE A 130 2.69 -12.04 20.13
N LYS A 131 1.92 -13.03 19.66
CA LYS A 131 1.11 -13.92 20.53
C LYS A 131 1.98 -14.69 21.51
N GLU A 132 3.17 -15.09 21.09
CA GLU A 132 4.10 -15.93 21.86
C GLU A 132 5.24 -15.12 22.49
N TYR A 133 5.63 -14.01 21.87
CA TYR A 133 6.76 -13.18 22.29
C TYR A 133 6.30 -11.80 22.74
N LYS A 134 6.91 -11.27 23.82
CA LYS A 134 6.65 -9.91 24.31
C LYS A 134 7.67 -8.88 23.84
N ALA A 135 8.84 -9.36 23.41
CA ALA A 135 9.90 -8.60 22.79
C ALA A 135 10.69 -9.55 21.86
N PRO A 136 11.49 -9.05 20.90
CA PRO A 136 12.28 -9.90 20.01
C PRO A 136 13.12 -10.91 20.81
N GLY A 137 12.93 -12.20 20.55
CA GLY A 137 13.61 -13.29 21.27
C GLY A 137 13.13 -13.57 22.70
N VAL A 138 12.18 -12.80 23.25
CA VAL A 138 11.69 -12.95 24.64
C VAL A 138 10.28 -13.53 24.67
N LYS A 139 10.17 -14.82 25.00
CA LYS A 139 8.90 -15.53 25.13
C LYS A 139 8.06 -15.01 26.30
N ARG A 140 6.74 -14.99 26.13
CA ARG A 140 5.75 -14.74 27.18
C ARG A 140 5.71 -15.90 28.16
N GLN A 141 5.49 -15.60 29.44
CA GLN A 141 5.40 -16.59 30.51
C GLN A 141 4.11 -16.46 31.30
N GLY A 142 3.45 -17.60 31.53
CA GLY A 142 2.22 -17.68 32.30
C GLY A 142 0.98 -17.13 31.56
N LYS A 143 -0.19 -17.40 32.13
CA LYS A 143 -1.49 -17.11 31.50
C LYS A 143 -1.72 -15.61 31.27
N LYS A 144 -1.21 -14.75 32.17
CA LYS A 144 -1.39 -13.29 32.08
C LYS A 144 -0.66 -12.70 30.88
N GLU A 145 0.60 -13.08 30.65
CA GLU A 145 1.38 -12.55 29.53
C GLU A 145 0.90 -13.10 28.18
N LEU A 146 0.46 -14.37 28.13
CA LEU A 146 -0.13 -14.97 26.93
C LEU A 146 -1.41 -14.23 26.52
N LYS A 147 -2.31 -13.94 27.46
CA LYS A 147 -3.52 -13.15 27.20
C LYS A 147 -3.23 -11.72 26.74
N ALA A 148 -2.09 -11.16 27.13
CA ALA A 148 -1.66 -9.85 26.65
C ALA A 148 -1.20 -9.88 25.17
N GLY A 149 -0.72 -11.02 24.67
CA GLY A 149 -0.39 -11.23 23.25
C GLY A 149 -1.62 -11.49 22.37
N GLU A 150 -2.78 -11.78 22.97
CA GLU A 150 -4.05 -11.91 22.25
C GLU A 150 -4.60 -10.52 21.88
N VAL A 151 -4.29 -10.14 20.64
CA VAL A 151 -4.74 -8.91 19.99
C VAL A 151 -5.47 -9.29 18.71
N ASP A 152 -6.78 -9.07 18.67
CA ASP A 152 -7.58 -9.32 17.49
C ASP A 152 -7.58 -8.10 16.57
N VAL A 153 -6.89 -8.19 15.44
CA VAL A 153 -6.81 -7.15 14.40
C VAL A 153 -7.43 -7.60 13.07
N SER A 154 -8.29 -8.63 13.11
CA SER A 154 -8.74 -9.32 11.89
C SER A 154 -10.23 -9.60 11.85
N THR A 155 -10.90 -9.73 13.00
CA THR A 155 -12.32 -10.05 13.04
C THR A 155 -13.19 -8.82 13.21
N ALA A 156 -14.47 -8.97 12.83
CA ALA A 156 -15.48 -7.92 13.01
C ALA A 156 -15.81 -7.60 14.48
N SER A 157 -15.46 -8.48 15.43
CA SER A 157 -15.60 -8.23 16.87
C SER A 157 -14.42 -7.49 17.49
N SER A 158 -13.40 -7.18 16.69
CA SER A 158 -12.23 -6.47 17.16
C SER A 158 -12.60 -5.08 17.72
N PRO A 159 -11.96 -4.63 18.81
CA PRO A 159 -12.10 -3.25 19.29
C PRO A 159 -11.48 -2.22 18.33
N TYR A 160 -10.73 -2.64 17.30
CA TYR A 160 -9.97 -1.75 16.42
C TYR A 160 -10.67 -1.39 15.10
N VAL A 161 -11.94 -1.78 14.93
CA VAL A 161 -12.70 -1.48 13.72
C VAL A 161 -12.74 0.04 13.45
N THR A 162 -12.71 0.44 12.18
CA THR A 162 -12.55 1.85 11.76
C THR A 162 -13.58 2.81 12.37
N SER A 163 -14.81 2.35 12.62
CA SER A 163 -15.87 3.15 13.22
C SER A 163 -15.77 3.31 14.73
N ASN A 164 -14.93 2.51 15.42
CA ASN A 164 -14.76 2.61 16.85
C ASN A 164 -13.75 3.71 17.19
N LEU A 165 -14.23 4.77 17.84
CA LEU A 165 -13.43 5.93 18.23
C LEU A 165 -13.08 5.95 19.71
N THR A 166 -13.43 4.92 20.49
CA THR A 166 -13.18 4.87 21.93
C THR A 166 -12.51 3.56 22.32
N TYR A 167 -11.27 3.64 22.79
CA TYR A 167 -10.50 2.46 23.19
C TYR A 167 -10.38 2.42 24.71
N LYS A 168 -10.46 1.20 25.27
CA LYS A 168 -10.01 0.97 26.64
C LYS A 168 -8.49 1.13 26.68
N THR A 169 -7.95 1.55 27.83
CA THR A 169 -6.50 1.68 28.02
C THR A 169 -5.75 0.39 27.66
N GLU A 170 -6.32 -0.77 28.00
CA GLU A 170 -5.75 -2.08 27.67
C GLU A 170 -5.72 -2.37 26.16
N ASP A 171 -6.80 -2.07 25.43
CA ASP A 171 -6.88 -2.29 23.99
C ASP A 171 -5.92 -1.34 23.26
N PHE A 172 -5.86 -0.07 23.68
CA PHE A 172 -4.90 0.89 23.17
C PHE A 172 -3.46 0.41 23.35
N GLN A 173 -3.08 0.02 24.57
CA GLN A 173 -1.71 -0.43 24.85
C GLN A 173 -1.35 -1.68 24.06
N LYS A 174 -2.28 -2.64 23.93
CA LYS A 174 -2.08 -3.85 23.12
C LYS A 174 -1.77 -3.56 21.66
N LEU A 175 -2.48 -2.62 21.04
CA LEU A 175 -2.24 -2.24 19.65
C LEU A 175 -0.89 -1.54 19.48
N VAL A 176 -0.53 -0.65 20.40
CA VAL A 176 0.79 0.00 20.44
C VAL A 176 1.89 -1.05 20.60
N ASP A 177 1.77 -1.93 21.58
CA ASP A 177 2.78 -2.98 21.83
C ASP A 177 2.94 -3.91 20.63
N LEU A 178 1.83 -4.32 19.99
CA LEU A 178 1.85 -5.16 18.79
C LEU A 178 2.62 -4.47 17.65
N THR A 179 2.28 -3.21 17.37
CA THR A 179 2.89 -2.46 16.26
C THR A 179 4.37 -2.16 16.51
N CYS A 180 4.73 -1.77 17.74
CA CYS A 180 6.12 -1.60 18.15
C CYS A 180 6.91 -2.91 18.08
N TYR A 181 6.31 -4.03 18.51
CA TYR A 181 6.93 -5.34 18.41
C TYR A 181 7.18 -5.74 16.97
N ASN A 182 6.19 -5.64 16.07
CA ASN A 182 6.36 -6.07 14.68
C ASN A 182 7.50 -5.32 13.99
N VAL A 183 7.68 -4.04 14.28
CA VAL A 183 8.82 -3.25 13.76
C VAL A 183 10.12 -3.68 14.41
N SER A 184 10.16 -3.79 15.74
CA SER A 184 11.38 -4.15 16.47
C SER A 184 11.88 -5.56 16.15
N ASN A 185 10.95 -6.50 15.95
CA ASN A 185 11.24 -7.89 15.62
C ASN A 185 11.82 -8.05 14.20
N ASN A 186 11.56 -7.08 13.32
CA ASN A 186 11.99 -7.09 11.93
C ASN A 186 12.96 -5.92 11.62
N LEU A 187 13.72 -5.48 12.64
CA LEU A 187 14.71 -4.42 12.51
C LEU A 187 15.76 -4.76 11.45
N ASP A 188 16.23 -6.00 11.42
CA ASP A 188 17.24 -6.47 10.46
C ASP A 188 16.80 -6.31 9.00
N SER A 189 15.52 -6.55 8.69
CA SER A 189 14.99 -6.33 7.34
C SER A 189 15.05 -4.85 6.94
N THR A 190 14.79 -3.96 7.89
CA THR A 190 14.86 -2.51 7.67
C THR A 190 16.31 -2.05 7.49
N VAL A 191 17.22 -2.52 8.35
CA VAL A 191 18.65 -2.20 8.25
C VAL A 191 19.22 -2.71 6.93
N CYS A 192 18.92 -3.96 6.55
CA CYS A 192 19.35 -4.54 5.28
C CYS A 192 18.83 -3.73 4.07
N ALA A 193 17.57 -3.30 4.08
CA ALA A 193 17.03 -2.44 3.02
C ALA A 193 17.78 -1.09 2.91
N LEU A 194 18.12 -0.47 4.05
CA LEU A 194 18.90 0.77 4.09
C LEU A 194 20.34 0.56 3.58
N GLU A 195 21.00 -0.52 4.00
CA GLU A 195 22.34 -0.88 3.53
C GLU A 195 22.37 -1.11 2.01
N ARG A 196 21.37 -1.82 1.48
CA ARG A 196 21.21 -2.04 0.03
C ARG A 196 21.00 -0.73 -0.72
N ALA A 197 20.16 0.17 -0.21
CA ALA A 197 19.96 1.50 -0.78
C ALA A 197 21.26 2.33 -0.81
N LEU A 198 22.05 2.30 0.27
CA LEU A 198 23.35 2.98 0.32
C LEU A 198 24.33 2.40 -0.71
N ASN A 199 24.39 1.08 -0.84
CA ASN A 199 25.26 0.41 -1.81
C ASN A 199 24.89 0.76 -3.26
N ARG A 200 23.59 0.83 -3.59
CA ARG A 200 23.09 1.28 -4.91
C ARG A 200 23.60 2.69 -5.25
N LYS A 201 23.56 3.63 -4.30
CA LYS A 201 24.11 4.99 -4.49
C LYS A 201 25.63 5.02 -4.62
N GLY A 202 26.32 4.21 -3.82
CA GLY A 202 27.78 4.10 -3.88
C GLY A 202 28.30 3.59 -5.21
N LEU A 203 27.54 2.71 -5.88
CA LEU A 203 27.83 2.23 -7.24
C LEU A 203 27.54 3.32 -8.29
N ALA A 204 26.40 4.00 -8.22
CA ALA A 204 26.05 5.10 -9.13
C ALA A 204 27.01 6.30 -9.07
N GLY A 205 27.73 6.48 -7.95
CA GLY A 205 28.74 7.53 -7.78
C GLY A 205 30.13 7.20 -8.35
N LYS A 206 30.38 5.95 -8.78
CA LYS A 206 31.67 5.52 -9.35
C LYS A 206 31.69 5.48 -10.88
N GLU A 207 30.52 5.58 -11.52
CA GLU A 207 30.36 5.56 -12.98
C GLU A 207 30.23 6.96 -13.61
N LYS A 208 30.57 8.04 -12.86
CA LYS A 208 30.58 9.42 -13.34
C LYS A 208 31.98 10.02 -13.40
#